data_AF-A0A934VXU9-F1
#
_entry.id   AF-A0A934VXU9-F1
#
_cell.length_a   1.000
_cell.length_b   1.000
_cell.length_c   1.000
_cell.angle_alpha   90.00
_cell.angle_beta   90.00
_cell.angle_gamma   90.00
#
_symmetry.space_group_name_H-M   'P 1'
#
loop_
_entity.id
_entity.type
_entity.pdbx_description
1 polymer ?
#
loop_
_entity_poly.entity_id
_entity_poly.type
_entity_poly.pdbx_seq_one_letter_code
_entity_poly.pdbx_strand_id
1 'polypeptide(L)' 'MTRVISALVATVFVLVSASCCCTSDSKPPKLRDAPHFSEIDTTVPAPAEVHYGK' A
#
# COMPACT_ATOMS: atom_id res chain seq x y z
N MET A 1 14.84 -39.40 -29.15
CA MET A 1 13.52 -39.06 -28.58
C MET A 1 13.60 -38.55 -27.15
N THR A 2 14.39 -39.15 -26.27
CA THR A 2 14.56 -38.74 -24.85
C THR A 2 14.96 -37.27 -24.64
N ARG A 3 15.87 -36.72 -25.47
CA ARG A 3 16.29 -35.30 -25.38
C ARG A 3 15.17 -34.30 -25.68
N VAL A 4 14.24 -34.66 -26.57
CA VAL A 4 13.10 -33.80 -26.92
C VAL A 4 12.09 -33.81 -25.78
N ILE A 5 11.83 -34.99 -25.20
CA ILE A 5 10.94 -35.16 -24.05
C ILE A 5 11.46 -34.39 -22.83
N SER A 6 12.77 -34.46 -22.54
CA SER A 6 13.34 -33.72 -21.40
C SER A 6 13.25 -32.20 -21.58
N ALA A 7 13.46 -31.71 -22.81
CA ALA A 7 13.32 -30.29 -23.12
C ALA A 7 11.87 -29.81 -22.93
N LEU A 8 10.90 -30.63 -23.33
CA LEU A 8 9.47 -30.35 -23.19
C LEU A 8 9.04 -30.31 -21.72
N VAL A 9 9.53 -31.23 -20.89
CA VAL A 9 9.24 -31.23 -19.45
C VAL A 9 9.85 -30.00 -18.77
N ALA A 10 11.10 -29.65 -19.11
CA ALA A 10 11.77 -28.49 -18.55
C ALA A 10 11.06 -27.17 -18.90
N THR A 11 10.61 -26.99 -20.15
CA THR A 11 9.88 -25.78 -20.55
C THR A 11 8.54 -25.67 -19.85
N VAL A 12 7.79 -26.76 -19.71
CA VAL A 12 6.52 -26.77 -18.95
C VAL A 12 6.76 -26.41 -17.49
N PHE A 13 7.80 -26.96 -16.86
CA PHE A 13 8.13 -26.66 -15.45
C PHE A 13 8.47 -25.18 -15.24
N VAL A 14 9.27 -24.60 -16.15
CA VAL A 14 9.63 -23.18 -16.11
C VAL A 14 8.38 -22.30 -16.25
N LEU A 15 7.49 -22.61 -17.19
CA LEU A 15 6.27 -21.82 -17.39
C LEU A 15 5.33 -21.88 -16.19
N VAL A 16 5.18 -23.04 -15.55
CA VAL A 16 4.34 -23.21 -14.33
C VAL A 16 4.96 -22.49 -13.13
N SER A 17 6.29 -22.53 -12.97
CA SER A 17 6.96 -21.78 -11.90
C SER A 17 6.85 -20.26 -12.07
N ALA A 18 6.90 -19.77 -13.30
CA ALA A 18 6.78 -18.34 -13.59
C ALA A 18 5.35 -17.82 -13.38
N SER A 19 4.31 -18.62 -13.67
CA SER A 19 2.91 -18.21 -13.46
C SER A 19 2.53 -18.14 -11.98
N CYS A 20 3.12 -18.99 -11.13
CA CYS A 20 2.80 -19.06 -9.71
C CYS A 20 3.35 -17.85 -8.91
N CYS A 21 4.46 -17.25 -9.34
CA CYS A 21 5.10 -16.14 -8.61
C CYS A 21 4.48 -14.76 -8.89
N CYS A 22 3.78 -14.58 -10.02
CA CYS A 22 3.23 -13.27 -10.43
C CYS A 22 1.78 -13.04 -9.97
N THR A 23 1.12 -14.05 -9.40
CA THR A 23 -0.24 -13.96 -8.80
C THR A 23 -0.18 -14.15 -7.28
N SER A 24 0.90 -13.68 -6.65
CA SER A 24 0.79 -13.34 -5.24
C SER A 24 -0.05 -12.07 -5.17
N ASP A 25 -1.37 -12.23 -5.04
CA ASP A 25 -2.30 -11.20 -4.58
C ASP A 25 -1.93 -10.89 -3.12
N SER A 26 -0.76 -10.28 -2.95
CA SER A 26 -0.26 -9.83 -1.67
C SER A 26 -1.18 -8.70 -1.27
N LYS A 27 -2.18 -9.06 -0.46
CA LYS A 27 -3.15 -8.14 0.10
C LYS A 27 -2.46 -6.82 0.42
N PRO A 28 -2.92 -5.70 -0.16
CA PRO A 28 -2.23 -4.43 -0.01
C PRO A 28 -2.04 -4.13 1.47
N PRO A 29 -0.86 -3.61 1.88
CA PRO A 29 -0.61 -3.28 3.27
C PRO A 29 -1.71 -2.35 3.76
N LYS A 30 -2.20 -2.56 5.00
CA LYS A 30 -3.24 -1.71 5.57
C LYS A 30 -2.77 -0.25 5.54
N LEU A 31 -3.51 0.60 4.81
CA LEU A 31 -3.29 2.04 4.83
C LEU A 31 -3.60 2.52 6.26
N ARG A 32 -2.68 3.28 6.87
CA ARG A 32 -2.98 3.91 8.16
C ARG A 32 -4.12 4.90 7.95
N ASP A 33 -4.98 5.03 8.95
CA ASP A 33 -6.04 6.02 8.93
C ASP A 33 -5.42 7.41 8.73
N ALA A 34 -5.96 8.17 7.79
CA ALA A 34 -5.56 9.55 7.58
C ALA A 34 -5.80 10.34 8.88
N PRO A 35 -4.91 11.29 9.24
CA PRO A 35 -5.13 12.12 10.42
C PRO A 35 -6.46 12.85 10.26
N HIS A 36 -7.35 12.68 11.24
CA HIS A 36 -8.60 13.42 11.28
C HIS A 36 -8.28 14.90 11.49
N PHE A 37 -8.71 15.76 10.56
CA PHE A 37 -8.62 17.20 10.75
C PHE A 37 -9.64 17.59 11.82
N SER A 38 -9.17 17.93 13.02
CA SER A 38 -10.00 18.68 13.97
C SER A 38 -10.17 20.08 13.39
N GLU A 39 -11.36 20.35 12.87
CA GLU A 39 -11.79 21.72 12.58
C GLU A 39 -11.58 22.54 13.86
N ILE A 40 -10.84 23.64 13.75
CA ILE A 40 -10.67 24.56 14.87
C ILE A 40 -12.07 25.09 15.15
N ASP A 41 -12.68 24.61 16.24
CA ASP A 41 -13.97 25.09 16.72
C ASP A 41 -13.92 26.61 16.72
N THR A 42 -14.62 27.23 15.77
CA THR A 42 -14.87 28.69 15.71
C THR A 42 -15.75 29.15 16.88
N THR A 43 -16.01 28.25 17.84
CA THR A 43 -16.70 28.46 19.11
C THR A 43 -15.74 28.68 20.30
N VAL A 44 -14.42 28.60 20.10
CA VAL A 44 -13.47 29.10 21.11
C VAL A 44 -13.36 30.62 20.92
N PRO A 45 -13.70 31.45 21.92
CA PRO A 45 -13.47 32.89 21.80
C PRO A 45 -11.99 33.10 21.53
N ALA A 46 -11.68 33.89 20.50
CA ALA A 46 -10.31 34.20 20.08
C ALA A 46 -9.40 34.46 21.31
N PRO A 47 -8.14 33.98 21.30
CA PRO A 47 -7.22 34.26 22.40
C PRO A 47 -7.22 35.76 22.66
N ALA A 48 -7.52 36.12 23.92
CA ALA A 48 -7.80 37.46 24.38
C ALA A 48 -6.96 38.53 23.66
N GLU A 49 -7.65 39.53 23.10
CA GLU A 49 -7.02 40.72 22.54
C GLU A 49 -5.95 41.23 23.52
N VAL A 50 -4.70 41.27 23.06
CA VAL A 50 -3.57 41.69 23.88
C VAL A 50 -3.66 43.20 24.06
N HIS A 51 -4.17 43.65 25.20
CA HIS A 51 -4.19 45.05 25.57
C HIS A 51 -2.76 45.53 25.87
N TYR A 52 -2.15 46.27 24.94
CA TYR A 52 -0.94 47.04 25.21
C TYR A 52 -1.31 48.30 25.99
N GLY A 53 -1.03 48.28 27.29
CA GLY A 53 -1.07 49.48 28.13
C GLY A 53 -0.04 50.51 27.65
N LYS A 54 -0.44 51.78 27.65
CA LYS A 54 0.41 52.93 27.32
C LYS A 54 1.38 53.24 28.46
#